data_AF-A2DCU8-F1
#
_entry.id   AF-A2DCU8-F1
#
_cell.length_a   1.000
_cell.length_b   1.000
_cell.length_c   1.000
_cell.angle_alpha   90.00
_cell.angle_beta   90.00
_cell.angle_gamma   90.00
#
_symmetry.space_group_name_H-M   'P 1'
#
loop_
_entity.id
_entity.type
_entity.pdbx_description
1 polymer ?
#
loop_
_entity_poly.entity_id
_entity_poly.type
_entity_poly.pdbx_seq_one_letter_code
_entity_poly.pdbx_strand_id
1 'polypeptide(L)'
;MYDDKGKFIFFTERDEFNEDQKLQSSLYPYIGEGYFLFLFGYLLLELCCYYGAVDCFKLLRTKFNSKITETCLELSFLGGNPEIMSECFKNLKTDEKCMEYAIISHNIDFVTFLMNEYSLEIDLLNCGIYKNLESFLVYFDQTNDIGCPKVCLAQT
;
A
#
# COMPACT_ATOMS: atom_id res chain seq x y z
N MET A 1 2.79 -8.92 12.87
CA MET A 1 1.69 -9.91 13.00
C MET A 1 2.07 -11.09 12.12
N TYR A 2 2.10 -12.29 12.69
CA TYR A 2 2.94 -13.38 12.17
C TYR A 2 2.40 -13.99 10.87
N ASP A 3 3.29 -14.09 9.89
CA ASP A 3 3.16 -14.88 8.67
C ASP A 3 3.21 -16.39 8.99
N ASP A 4 2.24 -16.87 9.78
CA ASP A 4 2.19 -18.25 10.28
C ASP A 4 1.58 -19.18 9.21
N LYS A 5 2.41 -19.49 8.21
CA LYS A 5 2.07 -20.40 7.11
C LYS A 5 1.55 -21.75 7.60
N GLY A 6 2.11 -22.28 8.71
CA GLY A 6 1.75 -23.59 9.23
C GLY A 6 0.29 -23.66 9.69
N LYS A 7 -0.13 -22.68 10.51
CA LYS A 7 -1.55 -22.57 10.91
C LYS A 7 -2.46 -22.25 9.74
N PHE A 8 -1.99 -21.42 8.81
CA PHE A 8 -2.80 -21.03 7.67
C PHE A 8 -3.05 -22.21 6.72
N ILE A 9 -2.06 -23.08 6.47
CA ILE A 9 -2.26 -24.33 5.72
C ILE A 9 -3.37 -25.15 6.38
N PHE A 10 -3.27 -25.42 7.69
CA PHE A 10 -4.30 -26.18 8.42
C PHE A 10 -5.69 -25.55 8.30
N PHE A 11 -5.80 -24.22 8.27
CA PHE A 11 -7.06 -23.53 8.05
C PHE A 11 -7.60 -23.72 6.63
N THR A 12 -6.73 -23.69 5.62
CA THR A 12 -7.11 -23.85 4.21
C THR A 12 -7.50 -25.27 3.81
N GLU A 13 -7.19 -26.29 4.63
CA GLU A 13 -7.60 -27.69 4.37
C GLU A 13 -8.98 -28.04 4.96
N ARG A 14 -9.67 -27.09 5.58
CA ARG A 14 -11.02 -27.33 6.11
C ARG A 14 -12.04 -27.32 4.99
N ASP A 15 -13.01 -28.24 5.04
CA ASP A 15 -14.07 -28.35 4.04
C ASP A 15 -14.90 -27.05 3.90
N GLU A 16 -14.98 -26.23 4.95
CA GLU A 16 -15.69 -24.95 4.91
C GLU A 16 -14.82 -23.75 4.47
N PHE A 17 -13.56 -23.95 4.12
CA PHE A 17 -12.69 -22.86 3.67
C PHE A 17 -13.18 -22.29 2.34
N ASN A 18 -13.30 -20.96 2.27
CA ASN A 18 -13.65 -20.22 1.07
C ASN A 18 -12.52 -19.24 0.75
N GLU A 19 -11.81 -19.48 -0.34
CA GLU A 19 -10.69 -18.67 -0.82
C GLU A 19 -11.10 -17.25 -1.22
N ASP A 20 -12.35 -17.07 -1.64
CA ASP A 20 -12.93 -15.78 -2.06
C ASP A 20 -13.65 -15.07 -0.90
N GLN A 21 -13.50 -15.58 0.33
CA GLN A 21 -14.07 -14.95 1.51
C GLN A 21 -13.52 -13.53 1.68
N LYS A 22 -14.44 -12.59 1.89
CA LYS A 22 -14.11 -11.21 2.26
C LYS A 22 -14.33 -10.99 3.75
N LEU A 23 -13.36 -10.37 4.40
CA LEU A 23 -13.44 -9.97 5.81
C LEU A 23 -13.87 -8.52 5.91
N GLN A 24 -15.01 -8.28 6.55
CA GLN A 24 -15.43 -6.95 6.97
C GLN A 24 -15.02 -6.75 8.43
N SER A 25 -14.22 -5.73 8.69
CA SER A 25 -13.82 -5.38 10.05
C SER A 25 -13.54 -3.88 10.15
N SER A 26 -13.91 -3.28 11.27
CA SER A 26 -13.59 -1.88 11.60
C SER A 26 -12.11 -1.64 11.87
N LEU A 27 -11.29 -2.71 11.91
CA LEU A 27 -9.85 -2.62 12.15
C LEU A 27 -9.05 -2.19 10.92
N TYR A 28 -9.61 -2.29 9.71
CA TYR A 28 -8.90 -1.98 8.48
C TYR A 28 -9.27 -0.58 7.97
N PRO A 29 -8.28 0.19 7.47
CA PRO A 29 -8.49 1.56 7.06
C PRO A 29 -9.46 1.63 5.88
N TYR A 30 -10.37 2.59 5.97
CA TYR A 30 -11.33 2.92 4.94
C TYR A 30 -10.77 4.06 4.09
N ILE A 31 -10.26 3.75 2.90
CA ILE A 31 -9.57 4.76 2.07
C ILE A 31 -10.36 4.90 0.77
N GLY A 32 -11.39 5.75 0.80
CA GLY A 32 -12.21 6.06 -0.37
C GLY A 32 -13.23 7.16 -0.10
N GLU A 33 -13.53 7.97 -1.12
CA GLU A 33 -14.60 8.96 -1.05
C GLU A 33 -15.97 8.29 -1.20
N GLY A 34 -16.83 8.50 -0.20
CA GLY A 34 -18.25 8.12 -0.26
C GLY A 34 -18.60 6.79 0.41
N TYR A 35 -19.86 6.68 0.82
CA TYR A 35 -20.44 5.61 1.64
C TYR A 35 -20.44 4.19 1.02
N PHE A 36 -19.97 4.03 -0.22
CA PHE A 36 -20.13 2.78 -0.99
C PHE A 36 -19.05 1.73 -0.72
N LEU A 37 -17.85 2.12 -0.27
CA LEU A 37 -16.77 1.17 0.05
C LEU A 37 -17.06 0.37 1.33
N PHE A 38 -17.99 0.81 2.22
CA PHE A 38 -18.19 0.22 3.57
C PHE A 38 -18.66 -1.23 3.49
N LEU A 39 -19.11 -1.66 2.31
CA LEU A 39 -19.77 -2.93 2.09
C LEU A 39 -18.86 -4.03 1.52
N PHE A 40 -17.62 -3.74 1.14
CA PHE A 40 -16.87 -4.71 0.33
C PHE A 40 -15.91 -5.64 1.09
N GLY A 41 -15.35 -5.24 2.23
CA GLY A 41 -14.37 -6.08 2.96
C GLY A 41 -13.13 -6.43 2.12
N TYR A 42 -12.17 -7.09 2.74
CA TYR A 42 -10.91 -7.48 2.07
C TYR A 42 -10.80 -8.98 1.85
N LEU A 43 -10.30 -9.37 0.68
CA LEU A 43 -9.91 -10.75 0.41
C LEU A 43 -8.73 -11.17 1.29
N LEU A 44 -8.59 -12.47 1.53
CA LEU A 44 -7.44 -13.00 2.28
C LEU A 44 -6.09 -12.59 1.66
N LEU A 45 -6.01 -12.53 0.33
CA LEU A 45 -4.80 -12.10 -0.37
C LEU A 45 -4.47 -10.61 -0.10
N GLU A 46 -5.48 -9.74 -0.12
CA GLU A 46 -5.35 -8.32 0.18
C GLU A 46 -4.91 -8.09 1.63
N LEU A 47 -5.46 -8.87 2.56
CA LEU A 47 -5.03 -8.86 3.97
C LEU A 47 -3.58 -9.32 4.13
N CYS A 48 -3.11 -10.29 3.33
CA CYS A 48 -1.70 -10.66 3.35
C CYS A 48 -0.82 -9.48 2.92
N CYS A 49 -1.24 -8.69 1.94
CA CYS A 49 -0.53 -7.47 1.53
C CYS A 49 -0.51 -6.43 2.65
N TYR A 50 -1.65 -6.17 3.29
CA TYR A 50 -1.77 -5.23 4.41
C TYR A 50 -0.83 -5.57 5.58
N TYR A 51 -0.70 -6.86 5.90
CA TYR A 51 0.13 -7.32 7.02
C TYR A 51 1.57 -7.67 6.65
N GLY A 52 1.92 -7.67 5.36
CA GLY A 52 3.23 -8.12 4.88
C GLY A 52 3.48 -9.63 5.04
N ALA A 53 2.42 -10.45 5.04
CA ALA A 53 2.48 -11.91 5.23
C ALA A 53 2.78 -12.65 3.91
N VAL A 54 4.07 -12.70 3.55
CA VAL A 54 4.54 -13.17 2.24
C VAL A 54 4.35 -14.68 2.01
N ASP A 55 4.49 -15.51 3.03
CA ASP A 55 4.31 -16.95 2.92
C ASP A 55 2.83 -17.32 2.74
N CYS A 56 1.94 -16.68 3.48
CA CYS A 56 0.50 -16.80 3.27
C CYS A 56 0.07 -16.28 1.89
N PHE A 57 0.62 -15.14 1.46
CA PHE A 57 0.39 -14.58 0.12
C PHE A 57 0.80 -15.58 -0.98
N LYS A 58 2.02 -16.13 -0.90
CA LYS A 58 2.53 -17.14 -1.82
C LYS A 58 1.68 -18.40 -1.82
N LEU A 59 1.21 -18.86 -0.65
CA LEU A 59 0.31 -20.01 -0.56
C LEU A 59 -0.98 -19.76 -1.32
N LEU A 60 -1.63 -18.61 -1.12
CA LEU A 60 -2.87 -18.26 -1.81
C LEU A 60 -2.68 -18.20 -3.33
N ARG A 61 -1.61 -17.55 -3.80
CA ARG A 61 -1.28 -17.47 -5.22
C ARG A 61 -1.01 -18.83 -5.85
N THR A 62 -0.30 -19.70 -5.16
CA THR A 62 0.12 -21.00 -5.71
C THR A 62 -0.98 -22.07 -5.63
N LYS A 63 -1.71 -22.15 -4.51
CA LYS A 63 -2.72 -23.19 -4.28
C LYS A 63 -4.08 -22.84 -4.88
N PHE A 64 -4.51 -21.58 -4.77
CA PHE A 64 -5.86 -21.15 -5.16
C PHE A 64 -5.87 -20.26 -6.40
N ASN A 65 -4.70 -19.92 -6.95
CA ASN A 65 -4.55 -18.99 -8.06
C ASN A 65 -5.24 -17.63 -7.78
N SER A 66 -5.29 -17.22 -6.51
CA SER A 66 -6.00 -16.01 -6.06
C SER A 66 -5.54 -14.79 -6.85
N LYS A 67 -6.45 -14.06 -7.47
CA LYS A 67 -6.11 -12.92 -8.34
C LYS A 67 -5.48 -11.78 -7.56
N ILE A 68 -4.38 -11.21 -8.05
CA ILE A 68 -3.81 -9.96 -7.53
C ILE A 68 -4.71 -8.79 -7.99
N THR A 69 -5.18 -8.00 -7.03
CA THR A 69 -6.07 -6.85 -7.23
C THR A 69 -5.31 -5.53 -7.05
N GLU A 70 -5.85 -4.43 -7.56
CA GLU A 70 -5.29 -3.07 -7.33
C GLU A 70 -5.15 -2.79 -5.82
N THR A 71 -6.14 -3.19 -5.03
CA THR A 71 -6.10 -3.18 -3.56
C THR A 71 -4.89 -3.93 -2.97
N CYS A 72 -4.43 -5.03 -3.58
CA CYS A 72 -3.23 -5.73 -3.13
C CYS A 72 -1.99 -4.84 -3.26
N LEU A 73 -1.87 -4.09 -4.35
CA LEU A 73 -0.76 -3.17 -4.57
C LEU A 73 -0.83 -2.00 -3.59
N GLU A 74 -1.99 -1.37 -3.45
CA GLU A 74 -2.23 -0.30 -2.48
C GLU A 74 -1.87 -0.70 -1.05
N LEU A 75 -2.41 -1.82 -0.56
CA LEU A 75 -2.16 -2.30 0.81
C LEU A 75 -0.72 -2.78 0.99
N SER A 76 -0.01 -3.16 -0.08
CA SER A 76 1.39 -3.59 0.02
C SER A 76 2.32 -2.46 0.48
N PHE A 77 1.97 -1.19 0.25
CA PHE A 77 2.70 -0.05 0.82
C PHE A 77 2.54 0.02 2.35
N LEU A 78 1.40 -0.40 2.90
CA LEU A 78 1.20 -0.43 4.35
C LEU A 78 1.91 -1.61 5.00
N GLY A 79 1.89 -2.77 4.34
CA GLY A 79 2.62 -3.95 4.81
C GLY A 79 4.13 -3.85 4.65
N GLY A 80 4.60 -3.09 3.65
CA GLY A 80 6.01 -2.79 3.42
C GLY A 80 6.88 -4.00 3.10
N ASN A 81 6.29 -5.12 2.63
CA ASN A 81 7.03 -6.33 2.27
C ASN A 81 7.51 -6.27 0.81
N PRO A 82 8.83 -6.19 0.54
CA PRO A 82 9.34 -5.98 -0.81
C PRO A 82 8.98 -7.10 -1.81
N GLU A 83 8.87 -8.35 -1.35
CA GLU A 83 8.53 -9.47 -2.21
C GLU A 83 7.07 -9.40 -2.68
N ILE A 84 6.15 -9.05 -1.78
CA ILE A 84 4.74 -8.82 -2.13
C ILE A 84 4.62 -7.64 -3.09
N MET A 85 5.28 -6.52 -2.78
CA MET A 85 5.27 -5.33 -3.63
C MET A 85 5.75 -5.66 -5.05
N SER A 86 6.91 -6.30 -5.17
CA SER A 86 7.48 -6.70 -6.47
C SER A 86 6.51 -7.57 -7.29
N GLU A 87 5.81 -8.50 -6.65
CA GLU A 87 4.83 -9.33 -7.34
C GLU A 87 3.59 -8.56 -7.78
N CYS A 88 3.13 -7.59 -6.98
CA CYS A 88 2.01 -6.73 -7.33
C CYS A 88 2.34 -5.82 -8.53
N PHE A 89 3.52 -5.18 -8.52
CA PHE A 89 3.97 -4.29 -9.61
C PHE A 89 4.12 -4.98 -10.97
N LYS A 90 4.42 -6.29 -11.00
CA LYS A 90 4.52 -7.04 -12.27
C LYS A 90 3.18 -7.14 -13.01
N ASN A 91 2.08 -7.10 -12.29
CA ASN A 91 0.76 -7.42 -12.81
C ASN A 91 -0.15 -6.18 -12.96
N LEU A 92 0.22 -5.07 -12.33
CA LEU A 92 -0.67 -3.93 -12.14
C LEU A 92 0.00 -2.61 -12.54
N LYS A 93 -0.83 -1.67 -12.95
CA LYS A 93 -0.40 -0.31 -13.26
C LYS A 93 -0.37 0.50 -11.96
N THR A 94 0.71 1.24 -11.77
CA THR A 94 0.84 2.22 -10.68
C THR A 94 0.07 3.49 -11.02
N ASP A 95 -0.65 4.03 -10.04
CA ASP A 95 -1.52 5.20 -10.18
C ASP A 95 -1.48 6.10 -8.93
N GLU A 96 -2.30 7.15 -8.91
CA GLU A 96 -2.37 8.12 -7.80
C GLU A 96 -2.77 7.49 -6.46
N LYS A 97 -3.53 6.38 -6.47
CA LYS A 97 -3.87 5.64 -5.24
C LYS A 97 -2.64 5.04 -4.60
N CYS A 98 -1.68 4.55 -5.39
CA CYS A 98 -0.40 4.10 -4.87
C CYS A 98 0.34 5.23 -4.10
N MET A 99 0.30 6.46 -4.62
CA MET A 99 0.91 7.62 -3.94
C MET A 99 0.18 7.95 -2.63
N GLU A 100 -1.15 7.93 -2.63
CA GLU A 100 -1.94 8.11 -1.40
C GLU A 100 -1.54 7.08 -0.32
N TYR A 101 -1.48 5.79 -0.67
CA TYR A 101 -1.09 4.74 0.27
C TYR A 101 0.38 4.82 0.72
N ALA A 102 1.28 5.27 -0.15
CA ALA A 102 2.66 5.57 0.25
C ALA A 102 2.70 6.71 1.29
N ILE A 103 1.90 7.76 1.12
CA ILE A 103 1.77 8.84 2.11
C ILE A 103 1.18 8.30 3.43
N ILE A 104 0.14 7.47 3.38
CA ILE A 104 -0.47 6.84 4.56
C ILE A 104 0.53 5.95 5.32
N SER A 105 1.44 5.30 4.61
CA SER A 105 2.44 4.41 5.23
C SER A 105 3.48 5.16 6.09
N HIS A 106 3.57 6.49 5.96
CA HIS A 106 4.66 7.29 6.57
C HIS A 106 6.06 6.76 6.21
N ASN A 107 6.21 6.19 5.01
CA ASN A 107 7.48 5.75 4.48
C ASN A 107 7.90 6.64 3.30
N ILE A 108 8.86 7.53 3.56
CA ILE A 108 9.33 8.50 2.57
C ILE A 108 10.06 7.86 1.38
N ASP A 109 10.64 6.67 1.57
CA ASP A 109 11.27 5.93 0.48
C ASP A 109 10.23 5.50 -0.57
N PHE A 110 9.02 5.15 -0.14
CA PHE A 110 7.93 4.81 -1.06
C PHE A 110 7.43 6.02 -1.84
N VAL A 111 7.29 7.16 -1.15
CA VAL A 111 6.84 8.41 -1.78
C VAL A 111 7.86 8.89 -2.81
N THR A 112 9.13 8.92 -2.45
CA THR A 112 10.21 9.33 -3.37
C THR A 112 10.39 8.33 -4.51
N PHE A 113 10.27 7.02 -4.26
CA PHE A 113 10.24 5.99 -5.31
C PHE A 113 9.14 6.24 -6.34
N LEU A 114 7.90 6.43 -5.89
CA LEU A 114 6.76 6.67 -6.79
C LEU A 114 6.90 7.96 -7.58
N MET A 115 7.39 9.01 -6.94
CA MET A 115 7.65 10.29 -7.59
C MET A 115 8.73 10.17 -8.66
N ASN A 116 9.86 9.52 -8.36
CA ASN A 116 11.00 9.45 -9.28
C ASN A 116 10.79 8.45 -10.42
N GLU A 117 10.31 7.25 -10.10
CA GLU A 117 10.19 6.15 -11.08
C GLU A 117 8.90 6.24 -11.92
N TYR A 118 7.83 6.81 -11.36
CA TYR A 118 6.53 6.89 -12.03
C TYR A 118 6.06 8.32 -12.29
N SER A 119 6.81 9.35 -11.88
CA SER A 119 6.44 10.76 -12.05
C SER A 119 5.07 11.09 -11.46
N LEU A 120 4.69 10.40 -10.37
CA LEU A 120 3.43 10.66 -9.67
C LEU A 120 3.57 11.90 -8.79
N GLU A 121 2.58 12.78 -8.85
CA GLU A 121 2.52 13.99 -8.06
C GLU A 121 2.03 13.70 -6.63
N ILE A 122 2.60 14.42 -5.65
CA ILE A 122 2.15 14.35 -4.26
C ILE A 122 0.95 15.27 -4.10
N ASP A 123 -0.19 14.72 -3.68
CA ASP A 123 -1.35 15.50 -3.26
C ASP A 123 -1.12 16.06 -1.84
N LEU A 124 -1.04 17.39 -1.75
CA LEU A 124 -0.89 18.12 -0.48
C LEU A 124 -2.05 17.91 0.48
N LEU A 125 -3.27 17.67 -0.03
CA LEU A 125 -4.43 17.38 0.81
C LEU A 125 -4.21 16.07 1.57
N ASN A 126 -3.71 15.04 0.89
CA ASN A 126 -3.37 13.76 1.51
C ASN A 126 -2.29 13.90 2.59
N CYS A 127 -1.25 14.73 2.35
CA CYS A 127 -0.24 15.02 3.36
C CYS A 127 -0.86 15.62 4.63
N GLY A 128 -1.82 16.54 4.47
CA GLY A 128 -2.56 17.15 5.58
C GLY A 128 -3.47 16.18 6.32
N ILE A 129 -4.28 15.40 5.59
CA ILE A 129 -5.22 14.41 6.15
C ILE A 129 -4.47 13.37 6.97
N TYR A 130 -3.40 12.81 6.42
CA TYR A 130 -2.62 11.73 7.06
C TYR A 130 -1.48 12.26 7.93
N LYS A 131 -1.35 13.58 8.08
CA LYS A 131 -0.35 14.28 8.89
C LYS A 131 1.09 13.85 8.58
N ASN A 132 1.36 13.55 7.32
CA ASN A 132 2.69 13.14 6.86
C ASN A 132 3.50 14.39 6.47
N LEU A 133 4.27 14.89 7.44
CA LEU A 133 5.11 16.07 7.27
C LEU A 133 6.28 15.80 6.32
N GLU A 134 6.82 14.58 6.27
CA GLU A 134 7.96 14.25 5.42
C GLU A 134 7.58 14.32 3.94
N SER A 135 6.43 13.75 3.56
CA SER A 135 5.92 13.85 2.18
C SER A 135 5.64 15.30 1.77
N PHE A 136 5.09 16.09 2.69
CA PHE A 136 4.89 17.52 2.48
C PHE A 136 6.23 18.20 2.17
N LEU A 137 7.27 17.97 3.00
CA LEU A 137 8.60 18.56 2.78
C LEU A 137 9.25 18.11 1.46
N VAL A 138 9.06 16.85 1.05
CA VAL A 138 9.52 16.36 -0.26
C VAL A 138 8.85 17.12 -1.40
N TYR A 139 7.54 17.34 -1.35
CA TYR A 139 6.85 18.17 -2.35
C TYR A 139 7.47 19.57 -2.45
N PHE A 140 7.75 20.21 -1.31
CA PHE A 140 8.37 21.55 -1.29
C PHE A 140 9.77 21.59 -1.90
N ASP A 141 10.62 20.62 -1.59
CA ASP A 141 11.99 20.56 -2.11
C ASP A 141 12.01 20.42 -3.64
N GLN A 142 11.05 19.67 -4.19
CA GLN A 142 10.97 19.36 -5.62
C GLN A 142 10.34 20.49 -6.45
N THR A 143 9.29 21.12 -5.93
CA THR A 143 8.54 22.13 -6.70
C THR A 143 9.16 23.52 -6.67
N ASN A 144 10.11 23.79 -5.74
CA ASN A 144 10.61 25.14 -5.48
C ASN A 144 9.48 26.19 -5.33
N ASP A 145 8.29 25.78 -4.89
CA ASP A 145 7.08 26.62 -4.89
C ASP A 145 7.10 27.72 -3.79
N ILE A 146 8.25 27.89 -3.14
CA ILE A 146 8.54 29.07 -2.37
C ILE A 146 9.19 30.05 -3.34
N GLY A 147 8.54 31.18 -3.62
CA GLY A 147 9.12 32.33 -4.33
C GLY A 147 10.33 32.98 -3.63
N CYS A 148 11.06 32.22 -2.81
CA CYS A 148 12.32 32.58 -2.19
C CYS A 148 13.44 31.96 -3.03
N PRO A 149 14.34 32.77 -3.63
CA PRO A 149 15.52 32.25 -4.31
C PRO A 149 16.27 31.33 -3.36
N LYS A 150 16.70 30.14 -3.84
CA LYS A 150 17.58 29.25 -3.07
C LYS A 150 18.74 30.10 -2.54
N VAL A 151 18.74 30.39 -1.23
CA VAL A 151 19.91 30.94 -0.57
C VAL A 151 20.93 29.82 -0.69
N CYS A 152 21.88 29.99 -1.60
CA CYS A 152 23.01 29.08 -1.74
C CYS A 152 23.69 29.05 -0.36
N LEU A 153 23.45 27.98 0.40
CA LEU A 153 24.30 27.66 1.52
C LEU A 153 25.64 27.31 0.89
N ALA A 154 26.52 28.32 0.84
CA ALA A 154 27.90 28.15 0.45
C ALA A 154 28.50 27.08 1.37
N GLN A 155 28.70 25.89 0.82
CA GLN A 155 29.64 24.94 1.40
C GLN A 155 31.03 25.56 1.17
N THR A 156 31.59 26.11 2.25
CA THR A 156 32.96 26.62 2.50
C THR A 156 33.89 26.84 1.32
#